data_AF-A0A2V4MSL6-F1
#
_entry.id   AF-A0A2V4MSL6-F1
#
_cell.length_a   1.000
_cell.length_b   1.000
_cell.length_c   1.000
_cell.angle_alpha   90.00
_cell.angle_beta   90.00
_cell.angle_gamma   90.00
#
_symmetry.space_group_name_H-M   'P 1'
#
loop_
_entity.id
_entity.type
_entity.pdbx_description
1 polymer ?
#
loop_
_entity_poly.entity_id
_entity_poly.type
_entity_poly.pdbx_seq_one_letter_code
_entity_poly.pdbx_strand_id
1 'polypeptide(L)'
;MGSLFEELEAREAFARARVEEFEAELSAVVAKLELAREGMERLRITRETLAEVLAEITPQMPAVTADAGQPPAGERVASAYAGVERRVVGVLTVPNWQPGMGVDALPRAYRDIVEVVADAPGPVRAKQIAPRIGLPAETGKIEGTRSKLKRLVERGWLDEDAPGLFTPARHRTAASSNSL
;
A
#
# COMPACT_ATOMS: atom_id res chain seq x y z
N MET A 1 -7.15 34.62 -49.77
CA MET A 1 -7.79 35.20 -48.57
C MET A 1 -9.14 34.52 -48.47
N GLY A 2 -9.21 33.38 -47.77
CA GLY A 2 -10.47 32.63 -47.62
C GLY A 2 -11.52 33.46 -46.88
N SER A 3 -12.79 33.16 -47.13
CA SER A 3 -13.90 33.86 -46.47
C SER A 3 -13.89 33.54 -44.97
N LEU A 4 -14.30 34.47 -44.11
CA LEU A 4 -14.49 34.23 -42.66
C LEU A 4 -15.39 33.01 -42.39
N PHE A 5 -16.31 32.72 -43.30
CA PHE A 5 -17.16 31.55 -43.24
C PHE A 5 -16.38 30.24 -43.41
N GLU A 6 -15.43 30.18 -44.35
CA GLU A 6 -14.58 28.99 -44.55
C GLU A 6 -13.69 28.72 -43.34
N GLU A 7 -13.16 29.77 -42.71
CA GLU A 7 -12.37 29.65 -41.47
C GLU A 7 -13.22 29.16 -40.30
N LEU A 8 -14.48 29.64 -40.19
CA LEU A 8 -15.41 29.17 -39.16
C LEU A 8 -15.78 27.69 -39.35
N GLU A 9 -16.10 27.28 -40.57
CA GLU A 9 -16.39 25.88 -40.92
C GLU A 9 -15.20 24.97 -40.64
N ALA A 10 -13.97 25.40 -40.98
CA ALA A 10 -12.76 24.65 -40.66
C ALA A 10 -12.56 24.49 -39.14
N ARG A 11 -12.83 25.54 -38.37
CA ARG A 11 -12.72 25.51 -36.91
C ARG A 11 -13.80 24.66 -36.27
N GLU A 12 -15.02 24.67 -36.80
CA GLU A 12 -16.10 23.78 -36.35
C GLU A 12 -15.78 22.32 -36.67
N ALA A 13 -15.30 22.02 -37.87
CA ALA A 13 -14.90 20.68 -38.27
C ALA A 13 -13.77 20.14 -37.36
N PHE A 14 -12.78 20.98 -37.04
CA PHE A 14 -11.73 20.61 -36.10
C PHE A 14 -12.27 20.34 -34.69
N ALA A 15 -13.18 21.19 -34.20
CA ALA A 15 -13.81 21.00 -32.89
C ALA A 15 -14.61 19.70 -32.84
N ARG A 16 -15.36 19.38 -33.89
CA ARG A 16 -16.13 18.13 -34.02
C ARG A 16 -15.24 16.90 -34.03
N ALA A 17 -14.17 16.92 -34.83
CA ALA A 17 -13.20 15.83 -34.86
C ALA A 17 -12.56 15.59 -33.47
N ARG A 18 -12.30 16.67 -32.72
CA ARG A 18 -11.76 16.55 -31.36
C ARG A 18 -12.75 15.98 -30.36
N VAL A 19 -14.05 16.29 -30.50
CA VAL A 19 -15.12 15.67 -29.71
C VAL A 19 -15.21 14.18 -30.00
N GLU A 20 -15.22 13.79 -31.28
CA GLU A 20 -15.26 12.38 -31.69
C GLU A 20 -14.06 11.59 -31.16
N GLU A 21 -12.86 12.18 -31.18
CA GLU A 21 -11.66 11.59 -30.57
C GLU A 21 -11.83 11.37 -29.06
N PHE A 22 -12.30 12.37 -28.33
CA PHE A 22 -12.54 12.23 -26.88
C PHE A 22 -13.63 11.21 -26.54
N GLU A 23 -14.69 11.13 -27.35
CA GLU A 23 -15.72 10.11 -27.20
C GLU A 23 -15.16 8.70 -27.44
N ALA A 24 -14.29 8.54 -28.43
CA ALA A 24 -13.58 7.29 -28.67
C ALA A 24 -12.67 6.92 -27.49
N GLU A 25 -11.88 7.87 -26.97
CA GLU A 25 -11.05 7.67 -25.77
C GLU A 25 -11.90 7.28 -24.55
N LEU A 26 -13.03 7.97 -24.32
CA LEU A 26 -13.96 7.67 -23.23
C LEU A 26 -14.52 6.26 -23.35
N SER A 27 -14.95 5.86 -24.56
CA SER A 27 -15.44 4.50 -24.81
C SER A 27 -14.40 3.43 -24.49
N ALA A 28 -13.13 3.67 -24.85
CA ALA A 28 -12.03 2.77 -24.57
C ALA A 28 -11.71 2.68 -23.07
N VAL A 29 -11.77 3.80 -22.34
CA VAL A 29 -11.57 3.83 -20.88
C VAL A 29 -12.72 3.12 -20.17
N VAL A 30 -13.96 3.35 -20.58
CA VAL A 30 -15.14 2.67 -20.03
C VAL A 30 -15.03 1.16 -20.24
N ALA A 31 -14.64 0.70 -21.43
CA ALA A 31 -14.44 -0.73 -21.68
C ALA A 31 -13.36 -1.35 -20.77
N LYS A 32 -12.24 -0.66 -20.56
CA LYS A 32 -11.19 -1.10 -19.61
C LYS A 32 -11.69 -1.13 -18.17
N LEU A 33 -12.53 -0.16 -17.78
CA LEU A 33 -13.11 -0.09 -16.44
C LEU A 33 -14.05 -1.28 -16.19
N GLU A 34 -14.90 -1.62 -17.15
CA GLU A 34 -15.81 -2.77 -17.03
C GLU A 34 -15.02 -4.09 -16.91
N LEU A 35 -13.99 -4.31 -17.75
CA LEU A 35 -13.10 -5.48 -17.60
C LEU A 35 -12.44 -5.55 -16.22
N ALA A 36 -12.01 -4.42 -15.67
CA ALA A 36 -11.43 -4.36 -14.33
C ALA A 36 -12.46 -4.68 -13.24
N ARG A 37 -13.69 -4.18 -13.37
CA ARG A 37 -14.81 -4.47 -12.46
C ARG A 37 -15.19 -5.95 -12.48
N GLU A 38 -15.29 -6.55 -13.66
CA GLU A 38 -15.53 -7.99 -13.82
C GLU A 38 -14.44 -8.82 -13.12
N GLY A 39 -13.17 -8.43 -13.27
CA GLY A 39 -12.05 -9.06 -12.58
C GLY A 39 -12.17 -8.98 -11.07
N MET A 40 -12.56 -7.82 -10.53
CA MET A 40 -12.79 -7.64 -9.09
C MET A 40 -13.96 -8.49 -8.58
N GLU A 41 -15.06 -8.56 -9.34
CA GLU A 41 -16.23 -9.35 -8.96
C GLU A 41 -15.91 -10.85 -8.94
N ARG A 42 -15.15 -11.34 -9.93
CA ARG A 42 -14.65 -12.72 -9.95
C ARG A 42 -13.84 -13.07 -8.70
N LEU A 43 -12.96 -12.15 -8.27
CA LEU A 43 -12.19 -12.32 -7.05
C LEU A 43 -13.07 -12.27 -5.79
N ARG A 44 -14.10 -11.41 -5.76
CA ARG A 44 -15.07 -11.34 -4.67
C ARG A 44 -15.78 -12.68 -4.50
N ILE A 45 -16.33 -13.21 -5.59
CA ILE A 45 -16.97 -14.53 -5.63
C ILE A 45 -16.00 -15.62 -5.17
N THR A 46 -14.77 -15.62 -5.67
CA THR A 46 -13.76 -16.63 -5.27
C THR A 46 -13.46 -16.58 -3.77
N ARG A 47 -13.38 -15.39 -3.16
CA ARG A 47 -13.20 -15.27 -1.71
C ARG A 47 -14.41 -15.76 -0.92
N GLU A 48 -15.62 -15.51 -1.43
CA GLU A 48 -16.86 -16.00 -0.83
C GLU A 48 -16.89 -17.53 -0.83
N THR A 49 -16.66 -18.17 -1.98
CA THR A 49 -16.55 -19.63 -2.08
C THR A 49 -15.44 -20.20 -1.19
N LEU A 50 -14.28 -19.53 -1.12
CA LEU A 50 -13.20 -19.97 -0.23
C LEU A 50 -13.59 -19.87 1.25
N ALA A 51 -14.34 -18.85 1.64
CA ALA A 51 -14.83 -18.70 3.01
C ALA A 51 -15.84 -19.79 3.38
N GLU A 52 -16.72 -20.18 2.45
CA GLU A 52 -17.65 -21.30 2.61
C GLU A 52 -16.90 -22.63 2.80
N VAL A 53 -15.97 -22.95 1.90
CA VAL A 53 -15.15 -24.17 1.99
C VAL A 53 -14.34 -24.21 3.29
N LEU A 54 -13.77 -23.08 3.71
CA LEU A 54 -13.08 -23.00 5.00
C LEU A 54 -14.04 -23.24 6.18
N ALA A 55 -15.24 -22.68 6.16
CA ALA A 55 -16.25 -22.89 7.20
C ALA A 55 -16.69 -24.37 7.28
N GLU A 56 -16.75 -25.08 6.15
CA GLU A 56 -17.05 -26.52 6.11
C GLU A 56 -15.88 -27.37 6.65
N ILE A 57 -14.64 -26.98 6.38
CA ILE A 57 -13.44 -27.71 6.83
C ILE A 57 -13.15 -27.48 8.31
N THR A 58 -13.64 -26.39 8.91
CA THR A 58 -13.49 -26.15 10.36
C THR A 58 -14.70 -26.71 11.11
N PRO A 59 -14.58 -27.80 11.89
CA PRO A 59 -15.68 -28.24 12.74
C PRO A 59 -15.95 -27.14 13.78
N GLN A 60 -17.21 -26.72 13.88
CA GLN A 60 -17.72 -25.90 14.97
C GLN A 60 -17.37 -26.60 16.29
N MET A 61 -16.31 -26.15 16.98
CA MET A 61 -16.18 -26.44 18.40
C MET A 61 -17.27 -25.65 19.11
N PRO A 62 -18.20 -26.29 19.84
CA PRO A 62 -19.21 -25.56 20.56
C PRO A 62 -18.51 -24.70 21.60
N ALA A 63 -18.78 -23.39 21.53
CA ALA A 63 -18.46 -22.47 22.60
C ALA A 63 -19.16 -22.99 23.86
N VAL A 64 -18.39 -23.57 24.78
CA VAL A 64 -18.83 -23.81 26.15
C VAL A 64 -19.16 -22.43 26.73
N THR A 65 -20.46 -22.18 26.90
CA THR A 65 -20.98 -21.14 27.77
C THR A 65 -20.56 -21.46 29.19
N ALA A 66 -19.48 -20.84 29.66
CA ALA A 66 -19.24 -20.67 31.08
C ALA A 66 -19.76 -19.27 31.46
N ASP A 67 -20.90 -19.29 32.13
CA ASP A 67 -21.61 -18.16 32.70
C ASP A 67 -20.88 -17.57 33.93
N ALA A 68 -21.05 -16.25 34.07
CA ALA A 68 -20.92 -15.38 35.24
C ALA A 68 -19.65 -15.42 36.15
N GLY A 69 -18.78 -14.43 35.93
CA GLY A 69 -17.89 -13.87 36.94
C GLY A 69 -17.17 -12.61 36.45
N GLN A 70 -17.73 -11.42 36.68
CA GLN A 70 -17.20 -10.09 36.31
C GLN A 70 -16.90 -9.29 37.61
N PRO A 71 -15.96 -8.33 37.66
CA PRO A 71 -14.54 -8.25 37.25
C PRO A 71 -13.61 -7.87 38.45
N PRO A 72 -12.30 -7.63 38.23
CA PRO A 72 -11.82 -6.28 38.56
C PRO A 72 -11.09 -5.61 37.39
N ALA A 73 -11.09 -4.28 37.44
CA ALA A 73 -10.58 -3.37 36.44
C ALA A 73 -9.12 -3.66 36.03
N GLY A 74 -8.95 -4.15 34.81
CA GLY A 74 -7.74 -3.98 34.02
C GLY A 74 -8.12 -3.18 32.79
N GLU A 75 -7.53 -2.00 32.63
CA GLU A 75 -7.66 -1.14 31.45
C GLU A 75 -7.69 -1.97 30.16
N ARG A 76 -8.87 -2.04 29.53
CA ARG A 76 -8.92 -2.26 28.10
C ARG A 76 -8.32 -1.02 27.47
N VAL A 77 -7.03 -1.08 27.18
CA VAL A 77 -6.46 -0.22 26.14
C VAL A 77 -7.20 -0.63 24.88
N ALA A 78 -8.21 0.16 24.52
CA ALA A 78 -8.78 0.13 23.20
C ALA A 78 -7.60 0.19 22.23
N SER A 79 -7.41 -0.89 21.48
CA SER A 79 -6.42 -0.91 20.40
C SER A 79 -6.66 0.33 19.55
N ALA A 80 -5.69 1.23 19.51
CA ALA A 80 -5.72 2.49 18.76
C ALA A 80 -5.77 2.27 17.23
N TYR A 81 -6.02 1.04 16.78
CA TYR A 81 -6.19 0.66 15.38
C TYR A 81 -7.60 0.13 15.07
N ALA A 82 -8.52 0.08 16.03
CA ALA A 82 -9.91 -0.29 15.82
C ALA A 82 -10.74 0.94 15.40
N GLY A 83 -10.48 1.44 14.20
CA GLY A 83 -11.36 2.41 13.54
C GLY A 83 -10.61 3.51 12.80
N VAL A 84 -10.16 3.23 11.57
CA VAL A 84 -10.36 4.07 10.37
C VAL A 84 -10.13 3.16 9.16
N GLU A 85 -11.20 2.99 8.38
CA GLU A 85 -11.26 2.56 6.98
C GLU A 85 -10.47 1.31 6.55
N ARG A 86 -11.21 0.19 6.58
CA ARG A 86 -11.05 -0.94 5.66
C ARG A 86 -11.23 -0.45 4.20
N ARG A 87 -10.20 0.18 3.61
CA ARG A 87 -10.09 0.37 2.16
C ARG A 87 -9.18 -0.70 1.57
N VAL A 88 -9.87 -1.73 1.06
CA VAL A 88 -9.53 -2.59 -0.08
C VAL A 88 -8.05 -2.93 -0.30
N VAL A 89 -7.79 -4.23 -0.09
CA VAL A 89 -6.60 -4.98 -0.53
C VAL A 89 -6.46 -4.90 -2.06
N GLY A 90 -5.71 -3.91 -2.53
CA GLY A 90 -4.79 -4.09 -3.66
C GLY A 90 -3.38 -4.17 -3.06
N VAL A 91 -2.50 -5.01 -3.61
CA VAL A 91 -1.10 -5.04 -3.15
C VAL A 91 -0.49 -3.66 -3.38
N LEU A 92 -0.49 -2.81 -2.36
CA LEU A 92 0.29 -1.58 -2.33
C LEU A 92 1.76 -2.02 -2.33
N THR A 93 2.30 -2.17 -3.53
CA THR A 93 3.71 -2.48 -3.74
C THR A 93 4.52 -1.31 -3.17
N VAL A 94 5.49 -1.62 -2.32
CA VAL A 94 6.48 -0.62 -1.87
C VAL A 94 7.14 -0.08 -3.13
N PRO A 95 7.04 1.22 -3.47
CA PRO A 95 7.69 1.77 -4.66
C PRO A 95 9.22 1.64 -4.56
N ASN A 96 9.92 1.62 -5.69
CA ASN A 96 11.38 1.77 -5.67
C ASN A 96 11.68 3.23 -5.32
N TRP A 97 12.63 3.47 -4.43
CA TRP A 97 13.03 4.83 -4.04
C TRP A 97 13.61 5.60 -5.23
N GLN A 98 13.28 6.89 -5.33
CA GLN A 98 13.80 7.82 -6.34
C GLN A 98 14.23 9.15 -5.69
N PRO A 99 15.18 9.90 -6.30
CA PRO A 99 15.57 11.22 -5.82
C PRO A 99 14.36 12.16 -5.70
N GLY A 100 14.22 12.83 -4.55
CA GLY A 100 13.09 13.72 -4.26
C GLY A 100 11.87 13.03 -3.64
N MET A 101 11.90 11.71 -3.45
CA MET A 101 10.82 10.95 -2.82
C MET A 101 10.98 10.93 -1.29
N GLY A 102 9.94 11.34 -0.58
CA GLY A 102 9.84 11.25 0.88
C GLY A 102 9.13 9.98 1.36
N VAL A 103 9.19 9.74 2.68
CA VAL A 103 8.54 8.58 3.33
C VAL A 103 7.00 8.60 3.25
N ASP A 104 6.42 9.75 2.89
CA ASP A 104 5.00 9.94 2.62
C ASP A 104 4.52 9.14 1.40
N ALA A 105 5.42 8.83 0.46
CA ALA A 105 5.11 7.98 -0.68
C ALA A 105 4.99 6.48 -0.32
N LEU A 106 5.38 6.10 0.91
CA LEU A 106 5.23 4.73 1.41
C LEU A 106 3.83 4.50 2.01
N PRO A 107 3.26 3.30 1.83
CA PRO A 107 2.11 2.87 2.61
C PRO A 107 2.42 2.99 4.12
N ARG A 108 1.42 3.38 4.91
CA ARG A 108 1.58 3.73 6.34
C ARG A 108 2.41 2.72 7.13
N ALA A 109 2.14 1.42 6.96
CA ALA A 109 2.87 0.36 7.67
C ALA A 109 4.38 0.30 7.36
N TYR A 110 4.83 0.75 6.19
CA TYR A 110 6.25 0.83 5.84
C TYR A 110 6.86 2.16 6.24
N ARG A 111 6.07 3.25 6.21
CA ARG A 111 6.48 4.57 6.71
C ARG A 111 6.84 4.52 8.19
N ASP A 112 5.95 3.96 9.02
CA ASP A 112 6.17 3.82 10.47
C ASP A 112 7.48 3.05 10.76
N ILE A 113 7.84 2.07 9.91
CA ILE A 113 9.10 1.32 10.01
C ILE A 113 10.31 2.19 9.67
N VAL A 114 10.25 2.96 8.57
CA VAL A 114 11.37 3.82 8.14
C VAL A 114 11.60 4.94 9.16
N GLU A 115 10.55 5.55 9.68
CA GLU A 115 10.64 6.59 10.73
C GLU A 115 11.32 6.03 11.99
N VAL A 116 10.90 4.85 12.47
CA VAL A 116 11.54 4.19 13.62
C VAL A 116 13.02 3.86 13.39
N VAL A 117 13.39 3.52 12.15
CA VAL A 117 14.79 3.24 11.79
C VAL A 117 15.60 4.53 11.70
N ALA A 118 15.00 5.62 11.19
CA ALA A 118 15.63 6.93 11.08
C ALA A 118 15.85 7.61 12.44
N ASP A 119 14.92 7.42 13.38
CA ASP A 119 15.02 7.96 14.75
C ASP A 119 16.01 7.16 15.64
N ALA A 120 16.48 6.00 15.17
CA ALA A 120 17.42 5.20 15.93
C ALA A 120 18.84 5.79 15.85
N PRO A 121 19.60 5.80 16.97
CA PRO A 121 20.97 6.35 17.00
C PRO A 121 21.99 5.49 16.24
N GLY A 122 21.58 4.40 15.60
CA GLY A 122 22.44 3.47 14.89
C GLY A 122 21.69 2.28 14.30
N PRO A 123 22.40 1.29 13.73
CA PRO A 123 21.79 0.15 13.06
C PRO A 123 20.85 -0.64 13.98
N VAL A 124 19.66 -0.97 13.48
CA VAL A 124 18.59 -1.60 14.26
C VAL A 124 18.21 -2.98 13.73
N ARG A 125 17.84 -3.88 14.65
CA ARG A 125 17.35 -5.23 14.32
C ARG A 125 15.83 -5.27 14.27
N ALA A 126 15.27 -6.19 13.50
CA ALA A 126 13.82 -6.42 13.42
C ALA A 126 13.15 -6.61 14.81
N LYS A 127 13.82 -7.30 15.73
CA LYS A 127 13.35 -7.51 17.12
C LYS A 127 13.21 -6.22 17.94
N GLN A 128 13.98 -5.17 17.59
CA GLN A 128 13.92 -3.86 18.24
C GLN A 128 12.88 -2.95 17.59
N ILE A 129 12.55 -3.19 16.33
CA ILE A 129 11.58 -2.41 15.55
C ILE A 129 10.16 -2.87 15.83
N ALA A 130 9.90 -4.19 15.89
CA ALA A 130 8.55 -4.72 16.08
C ALA A 130 7.80 -4.10 17.29
N PRO A 131 8.39 -3.99 18.49
CA PRO A 131 7.74 -3.32 19.63
C PRO A 131 7.50 -1.82 19.42
N ARG A 132 8.41 -1.13 18.71
CA ARG A 132 8.32 0.32 18.46
C ARG A 132 7.21 0.69 17.48
N ILE A 133 6.82 -0.23 16.61
CA ILE A 133 5.66 -0.10 15.72
C ILE A 133 4.39 -0.73 16.29
N GLY A 134 4.36 -1.02 17.60
CA GLY A 134 3.18 -1.55 18.30
C GLY A 134 2.90 -3.04 18.10
N LEU A 135 3.87 -3.83 17.62
CA LEU A 135 3.75 -5.28 17.49
C LEU A 135 4.38 -6.00 18.70
N PRO A 136 3.81 -7.14 19.15
CA PRO A 136 4.41 -7.92 20.22
C PRO A 136 5.74 -8.53 19.76
N ALA A 137 6.65 -8.77 20.71
CA ALA A 137 7.97 -9.36 20.47
C ALA A 137 7.90 -10.89 20.24
N GLU A 138 6.91 -11.35 19.48
CA GLU A 138 6.72 -12.75 19.11
C GLU A 138 7.51 -13.09 17.85
N THR A 139 8.04 -14.31 17.76
CA THR A 139 8.87 -14.77 16.63
C THR A 139 8.21 -14.52 15.27
N GLY A 140 6.90 -14.79 15.14
CA GLY A 140 6.18 -14.56 13.89
C GLY A 140 6.07 -13.08 13.50
N LYS A 141 5.93 -12.17 14.48
CA LYS A 141 5.87 -10.73 14.23
C LYS A 141 7.25 -10.15 13.93
N ILE A 142 8.28 -10.67 14.61
CA ILE A 142 9.68 -10.31 14.34
C ILE A 142 10.06 -10.72 12.92
N GLU A 143 9.73 -11.94 12.49
CA GLU A 143 10.04 -12.41 11.15
C GLU A 143 9.23 -11.66 10.08
N GLY A 144 7.94 -11.44 10.31
CA GLY A 144 7.12 -10.61 9.43
C GLY A 144 7.57 -9.14 9.35
N THR A 145 8.28 -8.63 10.36
CA THR A 145 8.93 -7.31 10.35
C THR A 145 10.25 -7.37 9.58
N ARG A 146 11.04 -8.43 9.77
CA ARG A 146 12.27 -8.69 8.99
C ARG A 146 11.98 -8.77 7.50
N SER A 147 10.93 -9.47 7.06
CA SER A 147 10.55 -9.54 5.64
C SER A 147 10.20 -8.16 5.06
N LYS A 148 9.57 -7.28 5.85
CA LYS A 148 9.27 -5.89 5.42
C LYS A 148 10.53 -5.04 5.32
N LEU A 149 11.45 -5.19 6.26
CA LEU A 149 12.74 -4.50 6.24
C LEU A 149 13.57 -4.92 5.02
N LYS A 150 13.67 -6.22 4.75
CA LYS A 150 14.32 -6.75 3.55
C LYS A 150 13.71 -6.18 2.26
N ARG A 151 12.39 -6.10 2.19
CA ARG A 151 11.71 -5.45 1.05
C ARG A 151 12.05 -3.96 0.93
N LEU A 152 12.14 -3.23 2.04
CA LEU A 152 12.55 -1.82 1.99
C LEU A 152 14.00 -1.66 1.53
N VAL A 153 14.88 -2.61 1.87
CA VAL A 153 16.27 -2.66 1.38
C VAL A 153 16.32 -2.91 -0.12
N GLU A 154 15.61 -3.93 -0.62
CA GLU A 154 15.52 -4.23 -2.06
C GLU A 154 15.01 -3.05 -2.89
N ARG A 155 14.19 -2.20 -2.27
CA ARG A 155 13.56 -1.04 -2.89
C ARG A 155 14.35 0.25 -2.68
N GLY A 156 15.49 0.18 -2.01
CA GLY A 156 16.41 1.29 -1.80
C GLY A 156 15.97 2.29 -0.74
N TRP A 157 15.00 1.98 0.13
CA TRP A 157 14.55 2.86 1.22
C TRP A 157 15.38 2.70 2.50
N LEU A 158 15.97 1.52 2.71
CA LEU A 158 16.86 1.21 3.83
C LEU A 158 18.12 0.54 3.29
N ASP A 159 19.20 0.58 4.07
CA ASP A 159 20.42 -0.18 3.83
C ASP A 159 20.56 -1.31 4.86
N GLU A 160 21.28 -2.36 4.47
CA GLU A 160 21.67 -3.46 5.35
C GLU A 160 23.18 -3.67 5.27
N ASP A 161 23.93 -2.84 5.99
CA ASP A 161 25.40 -2.88 6.03
C ASP A 161 25.93 -4.21 6.62
N ALA A 162 25.14 -4.88 7.45
CA ALA A 162 25.44 -6.21 7.99
C ALA A 162 24.16 -7.05 8.15
N PRO A 163 24.25 -8.39 8.08
CA PRO A 163 23.08 -9.27 8.12
C PRO A 163 22.14 -8.98 9.31
N GLY A 164 20.94 -8.51 9.00
CA GLY A 164 19.89 -8.19 9.98
C GLY A 164 20.06 -6.87 10.73
N LEU A 165 21.02 -6.03 10.35
CA LEU A 165 21.19 -4.66 10.84
C LEU A 165 20.75 -3.68 9.75
N PHE A 166 19.68 -2.94 10.03
CA PHE A 166 19.08 -2.01 9.07
C PHE A 166 19.38 -0.57 9.47
N THR A 167 19.69 0.25 8.48
CA THR A 167 19.90 1.70 8.60
C THR A 167 19.08 2.43 7.54
N PRO A 168 18.81 3.74 7.71
CA PRO A 168 18.29 4.55 6.61
C PRO A 168 19.20 4.45 5.39
N ALA A 169 18.61 4.38 4.20
CA ALA A 169 19.40 4.29 2.98
C ALA A 169 20.26 5.55 2.80
N ARG A 170 21.54 5.35 2.48
CA ARG A 170 22.50 6.41 2.19
C ARG A 170 22.24 6.91 0.77
N HIS A 171 21.18 7.69 0.61
CA HIS A 171 20.86 8.32 -0.65
C HIS A 171 21.93 9.35 -0.97
N ARG A 172 22.90 8.98 -1.81
CA ARG A 172 23.81 9.95 -2.42
C ARG A 172 22.96 10.85 -3.30
N THR A 173 22.60 12.02 -2.80
CA THR A 173 22.11 13.12 -3.63
C THR A 173 23.16 13.29 -4.72
N ALA A 174 22.79 13.01 -5.98
CA ALA A 174 23.62 13.39 -7.10
C ALA A 174 23.65 14.92 -7.11
N ALA A 175 24.58 15.49 -6.35
CA ALA A 175 24.99 16.86 -6.50
C ALA A 175 25.59 16.96 -7.91
N SER A 176 24.84 17.64 -8.77
CA SER A 176 25.28 18.43 -9.92
C SER A 176 26.68 18.14 -10.44
N SER A 177 26.76 17.40 -11.55
CA SER A 177 27.81 17.65 -12.53
C SER A 177 27.21 18.49 -13.65
N ASN A 178 27.16 19.80 -13.42
CA ASN A 178 27.12 20.79 -14.48
C ASN A 178 28.58 21.17 -14.76
N SER A 179 29.10 20.78 -15.92
CA SER A 179 30.37 21.18 -16.56
C SER A 179 30.66 20.11 -17.63
N LEU A 180 30.95 20.37 -18.90
CA LEU A 180 31.32 21.55 -19.68
C LEU A 180 30.76 21.38 -21.11
#